data_AF-A0A166FR89-F1
#
_entry.id   AF-A0A166FR89-F1
#
_cell.length_a   1.000
_cell.length_b   1.000
_cell.length_c   1.000
_cell.angle_alpha   90.00
_cell.angle_beta   90.00
_cell.angle_gamma   90.00
#
_symmetry.space_group_name_H-M   'P 1'
#
loop_
_entity.id
_entity.type
_entity.pdbx_description
1 polymer ?
#
loop_
_entity_poly.entity_id
_entity_poly.type
_entity_poly.pdbx_seq_one_letter_code
_entity_poly.pdbx_strand_id
1 'polypeptide(L)'
;GITRDPTLYPNPDDFQPERFLTHAQGGNCATAGDIPLDPSKIVFGYGKRSPGQHLAELSIWISIAMTLSVYKVNAISGHEPVLHDYDAGIIAHPKLFKCEISVRSPHAEELINSIPDHDVTVWMHPPPRKQASVE
;
A
#
# COMPACT_ATOMS: atom_id res chain seq x y z
N GLY A 1 -4.04 20.51 3.70
CA GLY A 1 -2.83 20.18 2.90
C GLY A 1 -3.26 19.93 1.47
N ILE A 2 -2.36 20.04 0.48
CA ILE A 2 -2.71 19.97 -0.96
C ILE A 2 -3.53 18.71 -1.29
N THR A 3 -3.15 17.54 -0.77
CA THR A 3 -3.85 16.26 -0.99
C THR A 3 -5.24 16.15 -0.35
N ARG A 4 -5.64 17.15 0.44
CA ARG A 4 -6.99 17.25 1.04
C ARG A 4 -7.72 18.52 0.61
N ASP A 5 -7.25 19.21 -0.42
CA ASP A 5 -7.92 20.39 -0.94
C ASP A 5 -9.15 19.96 -1.76
N PRO A 6 -10.38 20.30 -1.33
CA PRO A 6 -11.61 19.91 -2.04
C PRO A 6 -11.73 20.54 -3.43
N THR A 7 -10.99 21.61 -3.72
CA THR A 7 -10.96 22.24 -5.05
C THR A 7 -10.15 21.42 -6.06
N LEU A 8 -9.15 20.67 -5.57
CA LEU A 8 -8.34 19.76 -6.38
C LEU A 8 -8.90 18.33 -6.36
N TYR A 9 -9.41 17.89 -5.22
CA TYR A 9 -9.91 16.55 -4.99
C TYR A 9 -11.32 16.64 -4.38
N PRO A 10 -12.40 16.60 -5.18
CA PRO A 10 -13.76 16.59 -4.65
C PRO A 10 -13.94 15.44 -3.66
N ASN A 11 -14.61 15.62 -2.51
CA ASN A 11 -14.72 14.61 -1.45
C ASN A 11 -13.36 13.99 -1.04
N PRO A 12 -12.40 14.80 -0.57
CA PRO A 12 -11.01 14.37 -0.38
C PRO A 12 -10.80 13.33 0.74
N ASP A 13 -11.76 13.19 1.65
CA ASP A 13 -11.70 12.23 2.76
C ASP A 13 -12.29 10.85 2.39
N ASP A 14 -12.95 10.73 1.22
CA ASP A 14 -13.48 9.47 0.73
C ASP A 14 -12.43 8.70 -0.08
N PHE A 15 -12.28 7.40 0.19
CA PHE A 15 -11.44 6.53 -0.63
C PHE A 15 -12.12 6.20 -1.96
N GLN A 16 -11.74 6.93 -3.02
CA GLN A 16 -12.33 6.81 -4.36
C GLN A 16 -11.24 6.65 -5.44
N PRO A 17 -10.64 5.45 -5.61
CA PRO A 17 -9.61 5.18 -6.62
C PRO A 17 -10.03 5.56 -8.05
N GLU A 18 -11.31 5.39 -8.37
CA GLU A 18 -11.94 5.65 -9.65
C GLU A 18 -11.82 7.11 -10.12
N ARG A 19 -11.53 8.05 -9.20
CA ARG A 19 -11.28 9.47 -9.55
C ARG A 19 -10.02 9.68 -10.37
N PHE A 20 -9.13 8.70 -10.44
CA PHE A 20 -7.88 8.77 -11.19
C PHE A 20 -7.96 8.02 -12.54
N LEU A 21 -9.16 7.59 -12.93
CA LEU A 21 -9.40 6.76 -14.11
C LEU A 21 -10.48 7.39 -15.00
N THR A 22 -10.30 7.26 -16.31
CA THR A 22 -11.35 7.64 -17.28
C THR A 22 -12.48 6.60 -17.31
N HIS A 23 -13.63 6.95 -17.86
CA HIS A 23 -14.73 5.99 -18.08
C HIS A 23 -14.30 4.76 -18.90
N ALA A 24 -13.40 4.95 -19.88
CA ALA A 24 -12.83 3.84 -20.65
C ALA A 24 -12.00 2.86 -19.79
N GLN A 25 -11.52 3.32 -18.63
CA GLN A 25 -10.76 2.53 -17.65
C GLN A 25 -11.62 2.10 -16.45
N GLY A 26 -12.95 2.33 -16.50
CA GLY A 26 -13.86 2.02 -15.38
C GLY A 26 -13.88 3.06 -14.27
N GLY A 27 -13.41 4.28 -14.54
CA GLY A 27 -13.41 5.39 -13.58
C GLY A 27 -14.52 6.42 -13.78
N ASN A 28 -14.36 7.56 -13.11
CA ASN A 28 -15.36 8.64 -13.07
C ASN A 28 -15.05 9.82 -14.00
N CYS A 29 -13.86 9.88 -14.60
CA CYS A 29 -13.44 11.00 -15.44
C CYS A 29 -13.93 10.81 -16.89
N ALA A 30 -14.55 11.84 -17.48
CA ALA A 30 -14.98 11.79 -18.87
C ALA A 30 -13.77 11.78 -19.83
N THR A 31 -12.75 12.57 -19.51
CA THR A 31 -11.51 12.71 -20.27
C THR A 31 -10.29 12.69 -19.35
N ALA A 32 -9.09 12.57 -19.93
CA ALA A 32 -7.85 12.67 -19.18
C ALA A 32 -7.63 14.05 -18.54
N GLY A 33 -8.28 15.11 -19.06
CA GLY A 33 -8.23 16.46 -18.48
C GLY A 33 -9.04 16.60 -17.19
N ASP A 34 -10.00 15.70 -16.94
CA ASP A 34 -10.83 15.70 -15.73
C ASP A 34 -10.17 14.93 -14.57
N ILE A 35 -9.02 14.29 -14.82
CA ILE A 35 -8.27 13.56 -13.80
C ILE A 35 -7.60 14.59 -12.87
N PRO A 36 -7.84 14.51 -11.55
CA PRO A 36 -7.18 15.39 -10.57
C PRO A 36 -5.66 15.30 -10.63
N LEU A 37 -4.98 16.27 -10.02
CA LEU A 37 -3.53 16.24 -9.88
C LEU A 37 -3.07 14.91 -9.27
N ASP A 38 -2.23 14.17 -9.99
CA ASP A 38 -1.64 12.94 -9.48
C ASP A 38 -0.85 13.21 -8.18
N PRO A 39 -1.26 12.63 -7.03
CA PRO A 39 -0.60 12.82 -5.75
C PRO A 39 0.89 12.43 -5.77
N SER A 40 1.30 11.45 -6.60
CA SER A 40 2.70 11.01 -6.71
C SER A 40 3.65 12.17 -7.04
N LYS A 41 3.16 13.17 -7.77
CA LYS A 41 3.93 14.34 -8.21
C LYS A 41 4.26 15.33 -7.09
N ILE A 42 3.63 15.19 -5.92
CA ILE A 42 3.76 16.14 -4.81
C ILE A 42 4.16 15.47 -3.49
N VAL A 43 3.79 14.20 -3.26
CA VAL A 43 4.02 13.51 -1.98
C VAL A 43 5.48 13.17 -1.72
N PHE A 44 6.29 12.97 -2.77
CA PHE A 44 7.73 12.73 -2.63
C PHE A 44 8.55 14.01 -2.53
N GLY A 45 7.94 15.19 -2.63
CA GLY A 45 8.63 16.47 -2.74
C GLY A 45 9.17 16.73 -4.16
N TYR A 46 10.09 17.69 -4.29
CA TYR A 46 10.56 18.16 -5.59
C TYR A 46 12.09 18.16 -5.71
N GLY A 47 12.56 17.91 -6.94
CA GLY A 47 13.97 18.03 -7.32
C GLY A 47 14.84 16.89 -6.79
N LYS A 48 16.13 17.18 -6.56
CA LYS A 48 17.14 16.17 -6.17
C LYS A 48 16.91 15.51 -4.80
N ARG A 49 15.89 15.94 -4.04
CA ARG A 49 15.58 15.44 -2.70
C ARG A 49 14.65 14.23 -2.70
N SER A 50 14.26 13.72 -3.87
CA SER A 50 13.28 12.64 -4.03
C SER A 50 13.82 11.41 -4.79
N PRO A 51 15.07 10.92 -4.54
CA PRO A 51 15.67 9.87 -5.36
C PRO A 51 14.97 8.50 -5.24
N GLY A 52 14.20 8.27 -4.17
CA GLY A 52 13.55 6.98 -3.88
C GLY A 52 12.17 6.79 -4.51
N GLN A 53 11.63 7.78 -5.23
CA GLN A 53 10.25 7.74 -5.73
C GLN A 53 9.97 6.52 -6.60
N HIS A 54 10.75 6.32 -7.68
CA HIS A 54 10.51 5.22 -8.61
C HIS A 54 10.65 3.85 -7.95
N LEU A 55 11.62 3.70 -7.04
CA LEU A 55 11.78 2.45 -6.30
C LEU A 55 10.58 2.20 -5.38
N ALA A 56 10.10 3.22 -4.69
CA ALA A 56 8.93 3.12 -3.81
C ALA A 56 7.66 2.77 -4.60
N GLU A 57 7.41 3.46 -5.72
CA GLU A 57 6.26 3.20 -6.60
C GLU A 57 6.26 1.75 -7.11
N LEU A 58 7.38 1.29 -7.68
CA LEU A 58 7.49 -0.07 -8.22
C LEU A 58 7.38 -1.13 -7.13
N SER A 59 8.02 -0.89 -5.97
CA SER A 59 8.02 -1.83 -4.86
C SER A 59 6.62 -1.99 -4.27
N ILE A 60 5.90 -0.88 -4.04
CA ILE A 60 4.52 -0.92 -3.54
C ILE A 60 3.60 -1.58 -4.56
N TRP A 61 3.72 -1.23 -5.84
CA TRP A 61 2.90 -1.80 -6.91
C TRP A 61 3.07 -3.31 -7.00
N ILE A 62 4.31 -3.81 -7.08
CA ILE A 62 4.55 -5.24 -7.24
C ILE A 62 4.16 -6.01 -5.98
N SER A 63 4.42 -5.47 -4.78
CA SER A 63 4.01 -6.10 -3.52
C SER A 63 2.49 -6.28 -3.47
N ILE A 64 1.71 -5.23 -3.77
CA ILE A 64 0.25 -5.31 -3.78
C ILE A 64 -0.24 -6.29 -4.85
N ALA A 65 0.30 -6.22 -6.07
CA ALA A 65 -0.10 -7.09 -7.16
C ALA A 65 0.16 -8.58 -6.86
N MET A 66 1.34 -8.91 -6.32
CA MET A 66 1.71 -10.28 -5.93
C MET A 66 0.89 -10.77 -4.73
N THR A 67 0.65 -9.92 -3.72
CA THR A 67 -0.19 -10.32 -2.59
C THR A 67 -1.62 -10.59 -3.05
N LEU A 68 -2.22 -9.71 -3.85
CA LEU A 68 -3.60 -9.87 -4.30
C LEU A 68 -3.77 -10.96 -5.37
N SER A 69 -2.70 -11.37 -6.07
CA SER A 69 -2.78 -12.50 -7.02
C SER A 69 -2.91 -13.85 -6.31
N VAL A 70 -2.34 -13.98 -5.11
CA VAL A 70 -2.29 -15.23 -4.33
C VAL A 70 -3.29 -15.25 -3.17
N TYR A 71 -3.56 -14.11 -2.54
CA TYR A 71 -4.37 -14.01 -1.34
C TYR A 71 -5.64 -13.17 -1.54
N LYS A 72 -6.67 -13.49 -0.75
CA LYS A 72 -7.81 -12.64 -0.43
C LYS A 72 -7.53 -11.99 0.92
N VAL A 73 -7.73 -10.68 1.00
CA VAL A 73 -7.55 -9.90 2.22
C VAL A 73 -8.88 -9.25 2.55
N ASN A 74 -9.50 -9.67 3.65
CA ASN A 74 -10.82 -9.19 4.07
C ASN A 74 -10.73 -8.52 5.45
N ALA A 75 -11.64 -7.58 5.67
CA ALA A 75 -11.90 -7.08 7.02
C ALA A 75 -12.61 -8.16 7.85
N ILE A 76 -12.33 -8.17 9.15
CA ILE A 76 -13.06 -9.00 10.11
C ILE A 76 -14.22 -8.16 10.66
N SER A 77 -15.44 -8.71 10.62
CA SER A 77 -16.63 -7.99 11.07
C SER A 77 -16.50 -7.54 12.54
N GLY A 78 -16.76 -6.26 12.81
CA GLY A 78 -16.60 -5.63 14.12
C GLY A 78 -15.15 -5.29 14.50
N HIS A 79 -14.20 -5.57 13.61
CA HIS A 79 -12.78 -5.24 13.73
C HIS A 79 -12.28 -4.52 12.47
N GLU A 80 -13.17 -3.80 11.78
CA GLU A 80 -12.82 -3.00 10.63
C GLU A 80 -11.77 -1.94 11.00
N PRO A 81 -10.76 -1.68 10.14
CA PRO A 81 -9.77 -0.66 10.40
C PRO A 81 -10.43 0.72 10.56
N VAL A 82 -10.05 1.45 11.61
CA VAL A 82 -10.50 2.82 11.81
C VAL A 82 -9.75 3.74 10.87
N LEU A 83 -10.49 4.46 10.02
CA LEU A 83 -9.90 5.43 9.11
C LEU A 83 -9.23 6.55 9.92
N HIS A 84 -8.02 6.94 9.50
CA HIS A 84 -7.22 8.00 10.12
C HIS A 84 -6.67 7.70 11.53
N ASP A 85 -6.65 6.44 11.95
CA ASP A 85 -6.01 6.04 13.21
C ASP A 85 -4.54 5.68 12.99
N TYR A 86 -3.67 6.69 13.18
CA TYR A 86 -2.22 6.58 12.96
C TYR A 86 -1.45 6.81 14.27
N ASP A 87 -0.27 6.19 14.37
CA ASP A 87 0.72 6.53 15.40
C ASP A 87 1.29 7.92 15.16
N ALA A 88 1.67 8.61 16.24
CA ALA A 88 2.33 9.89 16.16
C ALA A 88 3.77 9.73 15.65
N GLY A 89 4.15 10.51 14.64
CA GLY A 89 5.51 10.47 14.09
C GLY A 89 5.65 11.26 12.80
N ILE A 90 6.88 11.28 12.26
CA ILE A 90 7.19 11.89 10.95
C ILE A 90 6.60 11.05 9.82
N ILE A 91 6.52 9.73 10.00
CA ILE A 91 5.88 8.79 9.08
C ILE A 91 4.55 8.38 9.69
N ALA A 92 3.47 8.50 8.93
CA ALA A 92 2.14 8.07 9.36
C ALA A 92 2.05 6.54 9.25
N HIS A 93 2.22 5.85 10.38
CA HIS A 93 1.99 4.41 10.47
C HIS A 93 0.57 4.15 10.97
N PRO A 94 -0.27 3.40 10.25
CA PRO A 94 -1.58 3.04 10.76
C PRO A 94 -1.39 2.21 12.03
N LYS A 95 -2.27 2.39 13.01
CA LYS A 95 -2.28 1.53 14.19
C LYS A 95 -2.57 0.08 13.78
N LEU A 96 -2.16 -0.86 14.64
CA LEU A 96 -2.41 -2.28 14.40
C LEU A 96 -3.92 -2.56 14.29
N PHE A 97 -4.29 -3.21 13.18
CA PHE A 97 -5.64 -3.70 12.93
C PHE A 97 -5.59 -5.18 12.57
N LYS A 98 -6.71 -5.88 12.71
CA LYS A 98 -6.83 -7.29 12.32
C LYS A 98 -7.42 -7.40 10.92
N CYS A 99 -6.96 -8.38 10.15
CA CYS A 99 -7.55 -8.76 8.88
C CYS A 99 -7.57 -10.29 8.74
N GLU A 100 -8.45 -10.78 7.90
CA GLU A 100 -8.47 -12.17 7.47
C GLU A 100 -7.71 -12.28 6.15
N ILE A 101 -6.67 -13.12 6.12
CA ILE A 101 -5.92 -13.43 4.92
C ILE A 101 -6.13 -14.90 4.60
N SER A 102 -6.65 -15.19 3.41
CA SER A 102 -6.88 -16.56 2.93
C SER A 102 -6.34 -16.73 1.52
N VAL A 103 -5.99 -17.97 1.15
CA VAL A 103 -5.49 -18.24 -0.20
C VAL A 103 -6.63 -18.07 -1.22
N ARG A 104 -6.33 -17.45 -2.36
CA ARG A 104 -7.32 -17.01 -3.34
C ARG A 104 -7.95 -18.17 -4.11
N SER A 105 -7.20 -19.23 -4.39
CA SER A 105 -7.61 -20.39 -5.18
C SER A 105 -6.73 -21.63 -4.89
N PRO A 106 -7.18 -22.85 -5.26
CA PRO A 106 -6.35 -24.06 -5.13
C PRO A 106 -5.00 -23.96 -5.88
N HIS A 107 -4.99 -23.32 -7.05
CA HIS A 107 -3.75 -23.11 -7.80
C HIS A 107 -2.75 -22.19 -7.07
N ALA A 108 -3.26 -21.16 -6.39
CA ALA A 108 -2.43 -20.28 -5.58
C ALA A 108 -1.87 -21.03 -4.35
N GLU A 109 -2.63 -21.98 -3.79
CA GLU A 109 -2.20 -22.84 -2.69
C GLU A 109 -1.09 -23.80 -3.12
N GLU A 110 -1.25 -24.44 -4.29
CA GLU A 110 -0.20 -25.26 -4.91
C GLU A 110 1.09 -24.46 -5.14
N LEU A 111 0.97 -23.22 -5.64
CA LEU A 111 2.11 -22.33 -5.85
C LEU A 111 2.84 -22.06 -4.53
N ILE A 112 2.12 -21.70 -3.46
CA ILE A 112 2.72 -21.46 -2.15
C ILE A 112 3.43 -22.71 -1.64
N ASN A 113 2.77 -23.87 -1.70
CA ASN A 113 3.31 -25.13 -1.21
C ASN A 113 4.48 -25.66 -2.06
N SER A 114 4.66 -25.15 -3.28
CA SER A 114 5.81 -25.49 -4.13
C SER A 114 7.09 -24.75 -3.74
N ILE A 115 7.00 -23.70 -2.91
CA ILE A 115 8.14 -22.90 -2.48
C ILE A 115 8.85 -23.62 -1.31
N PRO A 116 10.13 -23.97 -1.41
CA PRO A 116 10.87 -24.60 -0.32
C PRO A 116 11.02 -23.68 0.91
N ASP A 117 10.87 -24.23 2.12
CA ASP A 117 10.98 -23.46 3.39
C ASP A 117 12.32 -22.69 3.56
N HIS A 118 13.40 -23.21 2.98
CA HIS A 118 14.72 -22.56 3.04
C HIS A 118 14.82 -21.30 2.17
N ASP A 119 13.93 -21.14 1.18
CA ASP A 119 13.85 -19.93 0.36
C ASP A 119 13.03 -18.83 1.05
N VAL A 120 12.16 -19.19 2.00
CA VAL A 120 11.32 -18.25 2.78
C VAL A 120 12.08 -17.65 3.96
N THR A 121 13.06 -18.36 4.51
CA THR A 121 13.69 -18.06 5.81
C THR A 121 14.75 -16.96 5.81
N VAL A 122 15.24 -16.53 4.64
CA VAL A 122 16.27 -15.47 4.56
C VAL A 122 15.78 -14.12 5.10
N TRP A 123 14.47 -13.85 5.04
CA TRP A 123 13.88 -12.56 5.45
C TRP A 123 13.23 -12.57 6.84
N MET A 124 12.89 -13.74 7.39
CA MET A 124 12.15 -13.86 8.66
C MET A 124 13.03 -14.07 9.89
N HIS A 125 14.32 -14.38 9.72
CA HIS A 125 15.30 -14.44 10.82
C HIS A 125 16.22 -13.23 10.77
N PRO A 126 15.87 -12.09 11.42
CA PRO A 126 16.82 -11.00 11.57
C PRO A 126 18.05 -11.52 12.32
N PRO A 127 19.28 -11.15 11.90
CA PRO A 127 20.48 -11.52 12.62
C PRO A 127 20.36 -11.06 14.08
N PRO A 128 20.85 -11.84 15.07
CA PRO A 128 20.76 -11.47 16.47
C PRO A 128 21.34 -10.08 16.66
N ARG A 129 20.57 -9.18 17.30
CA ARG A 129 21.02 -7.83 17.66
C ARG A 129 22.31 -8.02 18.47
N LYS A 130 23.44 -7.51 17.96
CA LYS A 130 24.66 -7.40 18.77
C LYS A 130 24.29 -6.60 20.01
N GLN A 131 24.27 -7.25 21.18
CA GLN A 131 24.19 -6.53 22.44
C GLN A 131 25.43 -5.63 22.47
N ALA A 132 25.20 -4.32 22.54
CA ALA A 132 26.29 -3.40 22.86
C ALA A 132 26.75 -3.78 24.27
N SER A 133 27.94 -4.36 24.36
CA SER A 133 28.69 -4.45 25.60
C SER A 133 28.87 -3.03 26.12
N VAL A 134 28.14 -2.71 27.20
CA VAL A 134 28.41 -1.54 28.01
C VAL A 134 29.68 -1.86 28.78
N GLU A 135 30.80 -1.32 28.32
CA GLU A 135 31.96 -1.03 29.17
C GLU A 135 31.87 0.43 29.63
#